data_AF-A0A833HIN7-F1
#
_entry.id   AF-A0A833HIN7-F1
#
_cell.length_a   1.000
_cell.length_b   1.000
_cell.length_c   1.000
_cell.angle_alpha   90.00
_cell.angle_beta   90.00
_cell.angle_gamma   90.00
#
_symmetry.space_group_name_H-M   'P 1'
#
loop_
_entity.id
_entity.type
_entity.pdbx_description
1 polymer ?
#
loop_
_entity_poly.entity_id
_entity_poly.type
_entity_poly.pdbx_seq_one_letter_code
_entity_poly.pdbx_strand_id
1 'polypeptide(L)'
;MPSPPDVPRRPPSTALWWGVAVAAVLLSIVLAALRPASPALRGDEGSYVAMAESLARDGDLRFDEADAARARERPGGLTVILQRTGRGVVYSKPILYPLLAAPAFALAGEAGLPVFNALVVLLALALARALLVRVGAPARATATVIVFAAASIVLPWIGWKMSESLVVALALAGLTLALAAERPAPAPAARR
;
A
#
# COMPACT_ATOMS: atom_id res chain seq x y z
N MET A 1 -33.16 -38.50 14.55
CA MET A 1 -33.50 -37.21 13.90
C MET A 1 -32.89 -37.22 12.51
N PRO A 2 -33.65 -36.98 11.43
CA PRO A 2 -33.08 -36.86 10.09
C PRO A 2 -32.24 -35.58 10.00
N SER A 3 -31.03 -35.68 9.43
CA SER A 3 -30.21 -34.51 9.12
C SER A 3 -30.97 -33.57 8.18
N PRO A 4 -30.91 -32.24 8.39
CA PRO A 4 -31.58 -31.31 7.48
C PRO A 4 -31.03 -31.49 6.05
N PRO A 5 -31.88 -31.35 5.02
CA PRO A 5 -31.44 -31.48 3.64
C PRO A 5 -30.40 -30.40 3.32
N ASP A 6 -29.28 -30.81 2.74
CA ASP A 6 -28.26 -29.91 2.22
C ASP A 6 -28.88 -29.07 1.09
N VAL A 7 -29.30 -27.84 1.40
CA VAL A 7 -29.76 -26.89 0.40
C VAL A 7 -28.51 -26.34 -0.31
N PRO A 8 -28.30 -26.61 -1.61
CA PRO A 8 -27.14 -26.10 -2.31
C PRO A 8 -27.18 -24.57 -2.34
N ARG A 9 -26.29 -23.92 -1.59
CA ARG A 9 -26.11 -22.46 -1.63
C ARG A 9 -25.56 -22.10 -3.01
N ARG A 10 -26.41 -21.53 -3.87
CA ARG A 10 -25.95 -20.96 -5.15
C ARG A 10 -24.93 -19.86 -4.84
N PRO A 11 -23.74 -19.89 -5.45
CA PRO A 11 -22.79 -18.81 -5.27
C PRO A 11 -23.43 -17.50 -5.74
N PRO A 12 -23.18 -16.38 -5.05
CA PRO A 12 -23.67 -15.07 -5.49
C PRO A 12 -23.27 -14.79 -6.93
N SER A 13 -24.17 -14.15 -7.69
CA SER A 13 -23.94 -13.84 -9.10
C SER A 13 -22.76 -12.90 -9.27
N THR A 14 -22.05 -13.00 -10.40
CA THR A 14 -20.95 -12.09 -10.75
C THR A 14 -21.42 -10.63 -10.84
N ALA A 15 -22.68 -10.39 -11.23
CA ALA A 15 -23.29 -9.07 -11.25
C ALA A 15 -23.35 -8.42 -9.85
N LEU A 16 -23.67 -9.19 -8.81
CA LEU A 16 -23.68 -8.69 -7.43
C LEU A 16 -22.29 -8.20 -7.01
N TRP A 17 -21.24 -8.99 -7.32
CA TRP A 17 -19.86 -8.63 -7.00
C TRP A 17 -19.41 -7.33 -7.67
N TRP A 18 -19.77 -7.13 -8.94
CA TRP A 18 -19.51 -5.87 -9.62
C TRP A 18 -20.28 -4.70 -9.03
N GLY A 19 -21.54 -4.91 -8.64
CA GLY A 19 -22.32 -3.90 -7.93
C GLY A 19 -21.64 -3.45 -6.63
N VAL A 20 -21.15 -4.40 -5.83
CA VAL A 20 -20.39 -4.09 -4.59
C VAL A 20 -19.07 -3.38 -4.91
N ALA A 21 -18.35 -3.79 -5.97
CA ALA A 21 -17.11 -3.14 -6.40
C ALA A 21 -17.32 -1.67 -6.77
N VAL A 22 -18.35 -1.37 -7.57
CA VAL A 22 -18.69 0.00 -7.95
C VAL A 22 -19.08 0.82 -6.72
N ALA A 23 -19.95 0.28 -5.85
CA ALA A 23 -20.35 0.97 -4.63
C ALA A 23 -19.16 1.30 -3.72
N ALA A 24 -18.23 0.35 -3.56
CA ALA A 24 -17.01 0.56 -2.78
C ALA A 24 -16.14 1.67 -3.37
N VAL A 25 -15.91 1.66 -4.70
CA VAL A 25 -15.12 2.71 -5.39
C VAL A 25 -15.75 4.08 -5.23
N LEU A 26 -17.08 4.18 -5.43
CA LEU A 26 -17.80 5.44 -5.25
C LEU A 26 -17.68 5.94 -3.81
N LEU A 27 -17.81 5.06 -2.82
CA LEU A 27 -17.61 5.41 -1.43
C LEU A 27 -16.18 5.91 -1.17
N SER A 28 -15.14 5.23 -1.70
CA SER A 28 -13.75 5.71 -1.55
C SER A 28 -13.56 7.10 -2.13
N ILE A 29 -14.14 7.37 -3.32
CA ILE A 29 -14.05 8.67 -3.99
C ILE A 29 -14.73 9.73 -3.14
N VAL A 30 -15.92 9.46 -2.62
CA VAL A 30 -16.65 10.39 -1.73
C VAL A 30 -15.82 10.68 -0.48
N LEU A 31 -15.30 9.65 0.20
CA LEU A 31 -14.48 9.83 1.40
C LEU A 31 -13.18 10.60 1.11
N ALA A 32 -12.55 10.36 -0.05
CA ALA A 32 -11.38 11.11 -0.48
C ALA A 32 -11.72 12.58 -0.77
N ALA A 33 -12.86 12.85 -1.42
CA ALA A 33 -13.32 14.20 -1.72
C ALA A 33 -13.73 15.00 -0.46
N LEU A 34 -14.19 14.31 0.59
CA LEU A 34 -14.47 14.92 1.89
C LEU A 34 -13.20 15.28 2.68
N ARG A 35 -12.02 14.79 2.28
CA ARG A 35 -10.76 15.13 2.95
C ARG A 35 -10.38 16.57 2.59
N PRO A 36 -10.16 17.45 3.58
CA PRO A 36 -9.74 18.82 3.29
C PRO A 36 -8.41 18.78 2.53
N ALA A 37 -8.40 19.38 1.33
CA ALA A 37 -7.19 19.60 0.56
C ALA A 37 -6.27 20.50 1.39
N SER A 38 -5.12 19.97 1.79
CA SER A 38 -4.07 20.78 2.40
C SER A 38 -2.81 20.60 1.59
N PRO A 39 -2.20 21.70 1.14
CA PRO A 39 -0.90 21.64 0.46
C PRO A 39 0.24 21.30 1.45
N ALA A 40 0.00 21.36 2.77
CA ALA A 40 1.00 21.05 3.78
C ALA A 40 1.11 19.55 4.02
N LEU A 41 2.35 19.06 4.09
CA LEU A 41 2.67 17.71 4.55
C LEU A 41 2.19 17.54 6.00
N ARG A 42 1.56 16.41 6.31
CA ARG A 42 0.94 16.16 7.61
C ARG A 42 1.72 15.13 8.41
N GLY A 43 1.85 15.37 9.72
CA GLY A 43 2.48 14.45 10.65
C GLY A 43 3.91 14.08 10.22
N ASP A 44 4.12 12.79 9.97
CA ASP A 44 5.44 12.22 9.68
C ASP A 44 5.87 12.33 8.22
N GLU A 45 4.98 12.77 7.31
CA GLU A 45 5.26 12.83 5.87
C GLU A 45 6.54 13.60 5.58
N GLY A 46 6.77 14.72 6.27
CA GLY A 46 7.95 15.55 6.05
C GLY A 46 9.27 14.82 6.32
N SER A 47 9.28 13.87 7.26
CA SER A 47 10.47 13.06 7.52
C SER A 47 10.76 12.09 6.37
N TYR A 48 9.73 11.41 5.86
CA TYR A 48 9.90 10.48 4.75
C TYR A 48 10.24 11.18 3.44
N VAL A 49 9.64 12.35 3.17
CA VAL A 49 9.99 13.19 2.03
C VAL A 49 11.45 13.64 2.13
N ALA A 50 11.88 14.16 3.28
CA ALA A 50 13.27 14.59 3.48
C ALA A 50 14.26 13.44 3.31
N MET A 51 13.97 12.26 3.87
CA MET A 51 14.81 11.08 3.72
C MET A 51 14.92 10.63 2.25
N ALA A 52 13.81 10.65 1.51
CA ALA A 52 13.83 10.30 0.09
C ALA A 52 14.61 11.34 -0.74
N GLU A 53 14.50 12.62 -0.40
CA GLU A 53 15.28 13.70 -1.03
C GLU A 53 16.79 13.56 -0.75
N SER A 54 17.17 13.33 0.51
CA SER A 54 18.56 13.13 0.94
C SER A 54 19.18 11.91 0.23
N LEU A 55 18.47 10.78 0.19
CA LEU A 55 18.92 9.59 -0.56
C LEU A 55 19.02 9.84 -2.07
N ALA A 56 18.07 10.58 -2.66
CA ALA A 56 18.06 10.84 -4.10
C ALA A 56 19.15 11.82 -4.55
N ARG A 57 19.50 12.79 -3.70
CA ARG A 57 20.46 13.86 -4.05
C ARG A 57 21.87 13.60 -3.53
N ASP A 58 21.97 13.11 -2.30
CA ASP A 58 23.22 13.01 -1.55
C ASP A 58 23.64 11.55 -1.30
N GLY A 59 22.71 10.60 -1.44
CA GLY A 59 22.99 9.17 -1.31
C GLY A 59 23.20 8.69 0.13
N ASP A 60 22.83 9.50 1.12
CA ASP A 60 22.92 9.15 2.53
C ASP A 60 21.63 9.47 3.31
N LEU A 61 21.67 9.33 4.64
CA LEU A 61 20.58 9.63 5.57
C LEU A 61 21.09 10.41 6.80
N ARG A 62 22.16 11.18 6.61
CA ARG A 62 22.60 12.15 7.60
C ARG A 62 21.65 13.35 7.48
N PHE A 63 21.43 14.06 8.58
CA PHE A 63 20.72 15.33 8.52
C PHE A 63 21.73 16.46 8.74
N ASP A 64 22.10 17.14 7.66
CA ASP A 64 23.11 18.19 7.66
C ASP A 64 22.54 19.59 7.41
N GLU A 65 23.42 20.58 7.19
CA GLU A 65 23.01 21.96 6.91
C GLU A 65 22.28 22.10 5.57
N ALA A 66 22.63 21.30 4.56
CA ALA A 66 21.97 21.31 3.26
C ALA A 66 20.56 20.72 3.37
N ASP A 67 20.37 19.63 4.12
CA ASP A 67 19.04 19.12 4.47
C ASP A 67 18.19 20.17 5.19
N ALA A 68 18.79 20.84 6.18
CA ALA A 68 18.12 21.87 6.95
C ALA A 68 17.75 23.08 6.09
N ALA A 69 18.60 23.47 5.13
CA ALA A 69 18.30 24.53 4.17
C ALA A 69 17.11 24.13 3.29
N ARG A 70 17.14 22.95 2.67
CA ARG A 70 16.02 22.42 1.85
C ARG A 70 14.71 22.36 2.61
N ALA A 71 14.74 21.93 3.87
CA ALA A 71 13.58 21.86 4.74
C ALA A 71 12.97 23.24 5.04
N ARG A 72 13.81 24.29 5.19
CA ARG A 72 13.37 25.67 5.46
C ARG A 72 12.88 26.40 4.21
N GLU A 73 13.54 26.16 3.07
CA GLU A 73 13.20 26.78 1.79
C GLU A 73 11.90 26.23 1.19
N ARG A 74 11.44 25.07 1.66
CA ARG A 74 10.20 24.44 1.21
C ARG A 74 8.98 25.31 1.57
N PRO A 75 8.05 25.58 0.63
CA PRO A 75 6.84 26.34 0.93
C PRO A 75 6.04 25.74 2.09
N GLY A 76 5.76 26.54 3.12
CA GLY A 76 5.07 26.11 4.34
C GLY A 76 5.97 25.44 5.38
N GLY A 77 7.27 25.29 5.11
CA GLY A 77 8.23 24.59 5.95
C GLY A 77 8.05 23.06 5.94
N LEU A 78 9.12 22.34 6.25
CA LEU A 78 9.10 20.89 6.37
C LEU A 78 9.33 20.47 7.82
N THR A 79 8.33 19.86 8.45
CA THR A 79 8.49 19.25 9.76
C THR A 79 9.20 17.90 9.62
N VAL A 80 10.37 17.78 10.24
CA VAL A 80 11.20 16.57 10.20
C VAL A 80 11.45 16.09 11.63
N ILE A 81 11.34 14.77 11.84
CA ILE A 81 11.62 14.12 13.12
C ILE A 81 13.02 13.52 13.05
N LEU A 82 13.87 13.99 13.97
CA LEU A 82 15.29 13.71 14.01
C LEU A 82 15.67 13.01 15.31
N GLN A 83 16.75 12.23 15.23
CA GLN A 83 17.35 11.53 16.36
C GLN A 83 18.82 11.94 16.45
N ARG A 84 19.25 12.31 17.66
CA ARG A 84 20.67 12.53 17.96
C ARG A 84 21.33 11.19 18.27
N THR A 85 22.47 10.94 17.64
CA THR A 85 23.32 9.77 17.84
C THR A 85 24.72 10.23 18.25
N GLY A 86 25.57 9.31 18.72
CA GLY A 86 26.99 9.62 19.00
C GLY A 86 27.80 10.06 17.76
N ARG A 87 27.23 9.95 16.55
CA ARG A 87 27.88 10.31 15.27
C ARG A 87 27.24 11.51 14.56
N GLY A 88 26.29 12.18 15.21
CA GLY A 88 25.55 13.32 14.63
C GLY A 88 24.04 13.15 14.70
N VAL A 89 23.32 13.94 13.89
CA VAL A 89 21.86 13.92 13.79
C VAL A 89 21.45 13.13 12.54
N VAL A 90 20.46 12.24 12.71
CA VAL A 90 19.91 11.40 11.64
C VAL A 90 18.38 11.45 11.67
N TYR A 91 17.73 10.97 10.61
CA TYR A 91 16.28 10.83 10.58
C TYR A 91 15.79 9.68 11.49
N SER A 92 14.63 9.87 12.14
CA SER A 92 14.09 8.90 13.11
C SER A 92 13.12 7.86 12.52
N LYS A 93 12.94 7.81 11.20
CA LYS A 93 11.95 6.93 10.56
C LYS A 93 12.59 5.70 9.92
N PRO A 94 11.84 4.59 9.77
CA PRO A 94 12.31 3.41 9.06
C PRO A 94 12.81 3.72 7.65
N ILE A 95 13.97 3.17 7.30
CA ILE A 95 14.68 3.44 6.04
C ILE A 95 14.03 2.81 4.80
N LEU A 96 13.31 1.69 4.95
CA LEU A 96 12.92 0.88 3.79
C LEU A 96 12.04 1.65 2.80
N TYR A 97 11.07 2.43 3.31
CA TYR A 97 10.20 3.25 2.47
C TYR A 97 10.97 4.31 1.66
N PRO A 98 11.71 5.24 2.29
CA PRO A 98 12.41 6.29 1.55
C PRO A 98 13.51 5.72 0.64
N LEU A 99 14.14 4.60 1.02
CA LEU A 99 15.11 3.91 0.15
C LEU A 99 14.49 3.44 -1.17
N LEU A 100 13.32 2.81 -1.12
CA LEU A 100 12.64 2.32 -2.32
C LEU A 100 11.96 3.45 -3.10
N ALA A 101 11.53 4.51 -2.41
CA ALA A 101 10.85 5.65 -3.02
C ALA A 101 11.83 6.71 -3.60
N ALA A 102 13.09 6.74 -3.18
CA ALA A 102 14.09 7.72 -3.61
C ALA A 102 14.25 7.79 -5.15
N PRO A 103 14.25 6.69 -5.93
CA PRO A 103 14.28 6.78 -7.39
C PRO A 103 13.06 7.51 -7.97
N ALA A 104 11.87 7.29 -7.41
CA ALA A 104 10.67 8.01 -7.84
C ALA A 104 10.76 9.50 -7.48
N PHE A 105 11.33 9.82 -6.31
CA PHE A 105 11.63 11.20 -5.94
C PHE A 105 12.63 11.85 -6.91
N ALA A 106 13.70 11.15 -7.29
CA ALA A 106 14.69 11.67 -8.24
C ALA A 106 14.06 12.01 -9.60
N LEU A 107 13.07 11.23 -10.05
CA LEU A 107 12.41 11.41 -11.35
C LEU A 107 11.32 12.49 -11.35
N ALA A 108 10.57 12.65 -10.27
CA ALA A 108 9.36 13.49 -10.24
C ALA A 108 9.23 14.37 -8.97
N GLY A 109 10.30 14.49 -8.19
CA GLY A 109 10.28 15.16 -6.88
C GLY A 109 9.27 14.52 -5.93
N GLU A 110 8.62 15.34 -5.11
CA GLU A 110 7.62 14.86 -4.15
C GLU A 110 6.41 14.16 -4.79
N ALA A 111 6.09 14.47 -6.05
CA ALA A 111 5.01 13.81 -6.78
C ALA A 111 5.35 12.35 -7.13
N GLY A 112 6.63 11.98 -7.10
CA GLY A 112 7.08 10.60 -7.29
C GLY A 112 6.66 9.65 -6.17
N LEU A 113 6.52 10.13 -4.93
CA LEU A 113 6.18 9.27 -3.79
C LEU A 113 4.77 8.66 -3.89
N PRO A 114 3.71 9.42 -4.20
CA PRO A 114 2.40 8.84 -4.46
C PRO A 114 2.39 7.88 -5.66
N VAL A 115 3.19 8.15 -6.70
CA VAL A 115 3.32 7.24 -7.84
C VAL A 115 3.96 5.92 -7.39
N PHE A 116 5.03 5.98 -6.61
CA PHE A 116 5.63 4.79 -6.00
C PHE A 116 4.62 4.02 -5.16
N ASN A 117 3.87 4.70 -4.28
CA ASN A 117 2.82 4.10 -3.47
C ASN A 117 1.77 3.37 -4.33
N ALA A 118 1.30 4.00 -5.40
CA ALA A 118 0.33 3.41 -6.31
C ALA A 118 0.88 2.15 -6.99
N LEU A 119 2.15 2.18 -7.43
CA LEU A 119 2.78 1.06 -8.11
C LEU A 119 2.97 -0.16 -7.19
N VAL A 120 3.45 0.03 -5.96
CA VAL A 120 3.66 -1.10 -5.03
C VAL A 120 2.33 -1.73 -4.58
N VAL A 121 1.30 -0.90 -4.36
CA VAL A 121 -0.06 -1.38 -4.06
C VAL A 121 -0.64 -2.13 -5.24
N LEU A 122 -0.52 -1.59 -6.45
CA LEU A 122 -1.01 -2.24 -7.67
C LEU A 122 -0.35 -3.60 -7.89
N LEU A 123 0.96 -3.70 -7.66
CA LEU A 123 1.69 -4.96 -7.76
C LEU A 123 1.18 -5.98 -6.73
N ALA A 124 0.99 -5.57 -5.47
CA ALA A 124 0.45 -6.47 -4.44
C ALA A 124 -0.98 -6.94 -4.76
N LEU A 125 -1.84 -6.05 -5.25
CA LEU A 125 -3.19 -6.40 -5.69
C LEU A 125 -3.17 -7.33 -6.92
N ALA A 126 -2.23 -7.13 -7.85
CA ALA A 126 -2.07 -8.00 -9.02
C ALA A 126 -1.64 -9.41 -8.61
N LEU A 127 -0.72 -9.55 -7.65
CA LEU A 127 -0.35 -10.83 -7.07
C LEU A 127 -1.55 -11.50 -6.39
N ALA A 128 -2.29 -10.77 -5.55
CA ALA A 128 -3.48 -11.29 -4.88
C ALA A 128 -4.53 -11.77 -5.88
N ARG A 129 -4.77 -10.98 -6.95
CA ARG A 129 -5.67 -11.37 -8.04
C ARG A 129 -5.17 -12.64 -8.74
N ALA A 130 -3.87 -12.74 -9.04
CA ALA A 130 -3.30 -13.91 -9.70
C ALA A 130 -3.52 -15.20 -8.88
N LEU A 131 -3.43 -15.12 -7.55
CA LEU A 131 -3.80 -16.23 -6.66
C LEU A 131 -5.31 -16.52 -6.71
N LEU A 132 -6.16 -15.50 -6.58
CA LEU A 132 -7.61 -15.66 -6.59
C LEU A 132 -8.16 -16.28 -7.88
N VAL A 133 -7.54 -15.97 -9.03
CA VAL A 133 -7.88 -16.59 -10.32
C VAL A 133 -7.64 -18.10 -10.32
N ARG A 134 -6.69 -18.62 -9.51
CA ARG A 134 -6.43 -20.07 -9.43
C ARG A 134 -7.53 -20.84 -8.70
N VAL A 135 -8.29 -20.18 -7.83
CA VAL A 135 -9.32 -20.81 -6.98
C VAL A 135 -10.75 -20.48 -7.40
N GLY A 136 -10.95 -19.60 -8.37
CA GLY A 136 -12.28 -19.13 -8.74
C GLY A 136 -12.37 -18.44 -10.10
N ALA A 137 -13.55 -17.88 -10.40
CA ALA A 137 -13.79 -17.23 -11.69
C ALA A 137 -12.99 -15.91 -11.80
N PRO A 138 -12.34 -15.62 -12.95
CA PRO A 138 -11.51 -14.42 -13.11
C PRO A 138 -12.24 -13.10 -12.83
N ALA A 139 -13.50 -12.99 -13.24
CA ALA A 139 -14.31 -11.80 -12.98
C ALA A 139 -14.55 -11.58 -11.48
N ARG A 140 -14.79 -12.65 -10.71
CA ARG A 140 -14.95 -12.57 -9.26
C ARG A 140 -13.63 -12.20 -8.59
N ALA A 141 -12.50 -12.79 -9.01
CA ALA A 141 -11.19 -12.42 -8.51
C ALA A 141 -10.89 -10.92 -8.69
N THR A 142 -11.16 -10.37 -9.89
CA THR A 142 -11.01 -8.93 -10.16
C THR A 142 -11.94 -8.09 -9.27
N ALA A 143 -13.22 -8.44 -9.17
CA ALA A 143 -14.16 -7.71 -8.33
C ALA A 143 -13.74 -7.74 -6.84
N THR A 144 -13.27 -8.89 -6.34
CA THR A 144 -12.79 -9.03 -4.96
C THR A 144 -11.61 -8.11 -4.65
N VAL A 145 -10.60 -8.02 -5.53
CA VAL A 145 -9.46 -7.11 -5.27
C VAL A 145 -9.86 -5.64 -5.38
N ILE A 146 -10.81 -5.29 -6.26
CA ILE A 146 -11.36 -3.92 -6.34
C ILE A 146 -12.11 -3.58 -5.05
N VAL A 147 -13.00 -4.47 -4.60
CA VAL A 147 -13.74 -4.28 -3.34
C VAL A 147 -12.78 -4.15 -2.18
N PHE A 148 -11.77 -5.01 -2.08
CA PHE A 148 -10.75 -4.91 -1.02
C PHE A 148 -10.01 -3.56 -1.07
N ALA A 149 -9.53 -3.13 -2.23
CA ALA A 149 -8.80 -1.87 -2.37
C ALA A 149 -9.69 -0.65 -2.04
N ALA A 150 -10.94 -0.65 -2.50
CA ALA A 150 -11.85 0.47 -2.38
C ALA A 150 -12.57 0.54 -1.01
N ALA A 151 -12.98 -0.59 -0.46
CA ALA A 151 -13.60 -0.64 0.86
C ALA A 151 -12.57 -0.47 1.99
N SER A 152 -11.29 -0.65 1.71
CA SER A 152 -10.21 -0.36 2.65
C SER A 152 -9.70 1.08 2.51
N ILE A 153 -8.78 1.44 3.40
CA ILE A 153 -8.15 2.75 3.42
C ILE A 153 -7.05 2.91 2.36
N VAL A 154 -6.77 1.85 1.58
CA VAL A 154 -5.64 1.77 0.66
C VAL A 154 -5.70 2.84 -0.43
N LEU A 155 -6.83 3.00 -1.12
CA LEU A 155 -6.93 3.99 -2.20
C LEU A 155 -6.77 5.43 -1.70
N PRO A 156 -7.47 5.89 -0.63
CA PRO A 156 -7.25 7.23 -0.09
C PRO A 156 -5.82 7.49 0.41
N TRP A 157 -5.08 6.46 0.80
CA TRP A 157 -3.74 6.59 1.39
C TRP A 157 -2.59 6.54 0.38
N ILE A 158 -2.86 6.27 -0.90
CA ILE A 158 -1.83 6.35 -1.94
C ILE A 158 -1.17 7.74 -1.97
N GLY A 159 -1.96 8.80 -1.78
CA GLY A 159 -1.45 10.18 -1.72
C GLY A 159 -0.65 10.51 -0.46
N TRP A 160 -0.70 9.65 0.56
CA TRP A 160 -0.02 9.85 1.83
C TRP A 160 1.45 9.40 1.69
N LYS A 161 2.39 10.35 1.75
CA LYS A 161 3.82 10.17 1.41
C LYS A 161 4.62 9.49 2.55
N MET A 162 4.20 8.31 2.98
CA MET A 162 4.82 7.53 4.07
C MET A 162 4.63 6.02 3.92
N SER A 163 5.21 5.29 4.87
CA SER A 163 5.45 3.84 4.79
C SER A 163 4.20 2.96 4.71
N GLU A 164 3.01 3.47 5.02
CA GLU A 164 1.78 2.70 5.19
C GLU A 164 1.39 1.95 3.91
N SER A 165 1.46 2.63 2.76
CA SER A 165 1.18 2.00 1.45
C SER A 165 2.14 0.84 1.17
N LEU A 166 3.42 1.00 1.51
CA LEU A 166 4.43 -0.04 1.36
C LEU A 166 4.19 -1.20 2.33
N VAL A 167 3.88 -0.92 3.60
CA VAL A 167 3.60 -1.95 4.60
C VAL A 167 2.39 -2.80 4.20
N VAL A 168 1.30 -2.16 3.75
CA VAL A 168 0.12 -2.88 3.26
C VAL A 168 0.46 -3.73 2.04
N ALA A 169 1.21 -3.17 1.07
CA ALA A 169 1.62 -3.91 -0.12
C ALA A 169 2.48 -5.13 0.23
N LEU A 170 3.47 -4.98 1.12
CA LEU A 170 4.33 -6.08 1.56
C LEU A 170 3.55 -7.13 2.35
N ALA A 171 2.65 -6.73 3.24
CA ALA A 171 1.82 -7.66 4.00
C ALA A 171 0.91 -8.48 3.07
N LEU A 172 0.24 -7.82 2.11
CA LEU A 172 -0.62 -8.49 1.14
C LEU A 172 0.18 -9.42 0.22
N ALA A 173 1.33 -8.97 -0.29
CA ALA A 173 2.21 -9.78 -1.12
C ALA A 173 2.73 -11.01 -0.35
N GLY A 174 3.21 -10.81 0.89
CA GLY A 174 3.68 -11.88 1.75
C GLY A 174 2.60 -12.92 2.04
N LEU A 175 1.39 -12.48 2.40
CA LEU A 175 0.25 -13.36 2.61
C LEU A 175 -0.10 -14.13 1.33
N THR A 176 -0.15 -13.45 0.19
CA THR A 176 -0.45 -14.07 -1.11
C THR A 176 0.58 -15.15 -1.46
N LEU A 177 1.87 -14.86 -1.28
CA LEU A 177 2.95 -15.79 -1.57
C LEU A 177 2.94 -16.99 -0.62
N ALA A 178 2.66 -16.76 0.67
CA ALA A 178 2.52 -17.83 1.66
C ALA A 178 1.38 -18.79 1.28
N LEU A 179 0.20 -18.25 0.97
CA LEU A 179 -0.95 -19.06 0.53
C LEU A 179 -0.69 -19.77 -0.81
N ALA A 180 0.05 -19.14 -1.73
CA ALA A 180 0.42 -19.76 -2.99
C ALA A 180 1.43 -20.92 -2.82
N ALA A 181 2.19 -20.94 -1.73
CA ALA A 181 3.19 -21.97 -1.43
C ALA A 181 2.61 -23.19 -0.73
N GLU A 182 1.42 -23.10 -0.12
CA GLU A 182 0.75 -24.25 0.47
C GLU A 182 0.40 -25.28 -0.62
N ARG A 183 1.04 -26.45 -0.55
CA ARG A 183 0.70 -27.59 -1.42
C ARG A 183 -0.60 -28.23 -0.91
N PRO A 184 -1.49 -28.71 -1.79
CA PRO A 184 -2.60 -29.56 -1.36
C PRO A 184 -2.03 -30.79 -0.62
N ALA A 185 -2.59 -31.12 0.54
CA ALA A 185 -2.23 -32.35 1.24
C ALA A 185 -2.43 -33.56 0.29
N PRO A 186 -1.50 -34.53 0.26
CA PRO A 186 -1.72 -35.75 -0.51
C PRO A 186 -3.02 -36.40 -0.03
N ALA A 187 -3.89 -36.77 -0.96
CA ALA A 187 -5.13 -37.45 -0.64
C ALA A 187 -4.81 -38.69 0.21
N PRO A 188 -5.57 -38.97 1.29
CA PRO A 188 -5.33 -40.14 2.11
C PRO A 188 -5.35 -41.37 1.21
N ALA A 189 -4.26 -42.13 1.24
CA ALA A 189 -4.14 -43.36 0.46
C ALA A 189 -5.36 -44.25 0.79
N ALA A 190 -6.13 -44.58 -0.24
CA ALA A 190 -7.24 -45.51 -0.10
C ALA A 190 -6.67 -46.80 0.48
N ARG A 191 -7.05 -47.12 1.73
CA ARG A 191 -6.74 -48.42 2.35
C ARG A 191 -7.44 -49.47 1.49
N ARG A 192 -6.66 -50.25 0.76
CA ARG A 192 -7.12 -51.47 0.07
C ARG A 192 -7.36 -52.58 1.08
#